data_AF-A0A7W1HRU5-F1
#
_entry.id   AF-A0A7W1HRU5-F1
#
_cell.length_a   1.000
_cell.length_b   1.000
_cell.length_c   1.000
_cell.angle_alpha   90.00
_cell.angle_beta   90.00
_cell.angle_gamma   90.00
#
_symmetry.space_group_name_H-M   'P 1'
#
loop_
_entity.id
_entity.type
_entity.pdbx_description
1 polymer ?
#
loop_
_entity_poly.entity_id
_entity_poly.type
_entity_poly.pdbx_seq_one_letter_code
_entity_poly.pdbx_strand_id
1 'polypeptide(L)'
;MRVPSTEHHPQKGAANAGAGDQPPAPGGSTSRAFTVGLPTAARRRGRLVRNLLTALVFLGVITSSVWGEDDHFPFAPFRMYSTTTSPSGTVTMPHFEAVTVSGARLELETEDLGLRTAEVLGLMDRFRREPALLRRLAQTHGATGPARSRLAELSLVQGIHSLRDGRPDGYSEEIVSVWRER
;
A
#
# COMPACT_ATOMS: atom_id res chain seq x y z
N MET A 1 -70.57 -13.67 26.04
CA MET A 1 -71.48 -12.54 25.75
C MET A 1 -71.58 -12.47 24.23
N ARG A 2 -72.51 -13.12 23.51
CA ARG A 2 -73.99 -13.01 23.53
C ARG A 2 -74.39 -11.52 23.45
N VAL A 3 -75.12 -10.99 22.48
CA VAL A 3 -75.98 -11.49 21.39
C VAL A 3 -76.03 -10.39 20.29
N PRO A 4 -76.26 -10.75 19.02
CA PRO A 4 -76.49 -9.85 17.87
C PRO A 4 -77.92 -9.28 17.85
N SER A 5 -78.16 -8.16 17.17
CA SER A 5 -79.52 -7.66 16.92
C SER A 5 -79.50 -6.82 15.64
N THR A 6 -80.08 -7.28 14.52
CA THR A 6 -81.50 -7.47 14.11
C THR A 6 -81.88 -6.35 13.15
N GLU A 7 -82.16 -6.70 11.89
CA GLU A 7 -83.50 -6.55 11.24
C GLU A 7 -83.59 -5.21 10.48
N HIS A 8 -84.32 -5.00 9.39
CA HIS A 8 -85.28 -5.72 8.55
C HIS A 8 -85.28 -4.93 7.20
N HIS A 9 -85.36 -5.56 6.02
CA HIS A 9 -86.52 -5.54 5.08
C HIS A 9 -87.19 -4.17 4.82
N PRO A 10 -87.83 -3.90 3.65
CA PRO A 10 -87.61 -4.32 2.26
C PRO A 10 -87.84 -3.19 1.22
N GLN A 11 -87.72 -3.58 -0.07
CA GLN A 11 -88.46 -3.13 -1.27
C GLN A 11 -88.55 -1.62 -1.63
N LYS A 12 -88.00 -1.16 -2.77
CA LYS A 12 -88.37 -1.38 -4.20
C LYS A 12 -89.37 -0.31 -4.71
N GLY A 13 -88.98 0.37 -5.80
CA GLY A 13 -89.84 1.25 -6.60
C GLY A 13 -89.11 2.53 -6.99
N ALA A 14 -88.36 2.54 -8.10
CA ALA A 14 -88.84 2.83 -9.46
C ALA A 14 -89.00 4.34 -9.73
N ALA A 15 -88.14 4.88 -10.62
CA ALA A 15 -88.54 5.68 -11.79
C ALA A 15 -87.35 6.42 -12.43
N ASN A 16 -87.08 6.03 -13.68
CA ASN A 16 -86.69 6.82 -14.86
C ASN A 16 -85.82 8.08 -14.79
N ALA A 17 -84.70 7.97 -15.54
CA ALA A 17 -84.26 8.85 -16.64
C ALA A 17 -84.22 10.38 -16.45
N GLY A 18 -82.99 10.91 -16.44
CA GLY A 18 -82.69 12.30 -16.70
C GLY A 18 -81.18 12.48 -16.86
N ALA A 19 -80.75 12.90 -18.05
CA ALA A 19 -79.37 13.18 -18.42
C ALA A 19 -78.79 14.37 -17.63
N GLY A 20 -77.48 14.32 -17.32
CA GLY A 20 -76.72 15.46 -16.81
C GLY A 20 -75.54 15.09 -15.90
N ASP A 21 -74.34 15.11 -16.48
CA ASP A 21 -73.00 15.29 -15.89
C ASP A 21 -72.71 14.88 -14.44
N GLN A 22 -71.82 13.88 -14.27
CA GLN A 22 -70.89 13.82 -13.14
C GLN A 22 -69.52 13.20 -13.53
N PRO A 23 -68.43 13.61 -12.86
CA PRO A 23 -67.04 13.61 -13.37
C PRO A 23 -66.32 12.25 -13.22
N PRO A 24 -65.24 11.99 -13.99
CA PRO A 24 -64.43 10.80 -13.80
C PRO A 24 -63.62 10.85 -12.48
N ALA A 25 -63.59 9.70 -11.81
CA ALA A 25 -62.98 9.41 -10.50
C ALA A 25 -61.47 9.75 -10.39
N PRO A 26 -60.95 9.94 -9.15
CA PRO A 26 -59.56 10.32 -8.91
C PRO A 26 -58.56 9.26 -9.39
N GLY A 27 -57.49 9.75 -10.02
CA GLY A 27 -56.48 8.95 -10.71
C GLY A 27 -55.80 7.90 -9.86
N GLY A 28 -55.89 6.65 -10.31
CA GLY A 28 -54.98 5.60 -9.90
C GLY A 28 -53.57 5.93 -10.41
N SER A 29 -52.70 6.34 -9.50
CA SER A 29 -51.25 6.36 -9.71
C SER A 29 -50.78 4.94 -9.99
N THR A 30 -50.79 4.54 -11.27
CA THR A 30 -50.05 3.37 -11.73
C THR A 30 -48.58 3.72 -11.68
N SER A 31 -47.92 3.32 -10.60
CA SER A 31 -46.46 3.33 -10.52
C SER A 31 -45.94 2.36 -11.57
N ARG A 32 -45.66 2.87 -12.78
CA ARG A 32 -44.97 2.10 -13.81
C ARG A 32 -43.55 1.90 -13.33
N ALA A 33 -43.24 0.69 -12.88
CA ALA A 33 -41.86 0.25 -12.70
C ALA A 33 -41.15 0.36 -14.05
N PHE A 34 -40.34 1.41 -14.21
CA PHE A 34 -39.50 1.60 -15.39
C PHE A 34 -38.37 0.56 -15.32
N THR A 35 -38.62 -0.62 -15.87
CA THR A 35 -37.58 -1.65 -16.01
C THR A 35 -36.69 -1.22 -17.18
N VAL A 36 -35.57 -0.56 -16.87
CA VAL A 36 -34.52 -0.29 -17.87
C VAL A 36 -33.82 -1.60 -18.22
N GLY A 37 -34.43 -2.34 -19.13
CA GLY A 37 -33.79 -3.48 -19.76
C GLY A 37 -32.85 -3.01 -20.86
N LEU A 38 -31.54 -2.96 -20.60
CA LEU A 38 -30.57 -2.79 -21.70
C LEU A 38 -30.78 -3.91 -22.75
N PRO A 39 -30.72 -3.60 -24.06
CA PRO A 39 -30.86 -4.60 -25.11
C PRO A 39 -29.86 -5.73 -24.91
N THR A 40 -30.27 -6.97 -25.18
CA THR A 40 -29.48 -8.18 -24.87
C THR A 40 -28.08 -8.14 -25.49
N ALA A 41 -27.90 -7.52 -26.65
CA ALA A 41 -26.61 -7.30 -27.29
C ALA A 41 -25.66 -6.40 -26.46
N ALA A 42 -26.17 -5.32 -25.84
CA ALA A 42 -25.39 -4.46 -24.94
C ALA A 42 -24.93 -5.22 -23.69
N ARG A 43 -25.79 -6.10 -23.14
CA ARG A 43 -25.42 -7.00 -22.03
C ARG A 43 -24.35 -8.02 -22.43
N ARG A 44 -24.42 -8.60 -23.64
CA ARG A 44 -23.41 -9.56 -24.14
C ARG A 44 -22.06 -8.86 -24.37
N ARG A 45 -22.06 -7.67 -24.98
CA ARG A 45 -20.85 -6.88 -25.23
C ARG A 45 -20.19 -6.44 -23.93
N GLY A 46 -20.95 -5.98 -22.94
CA GLY A 46 -20.43 -5.65 -21.61
C GLY A 46 -19.81 -6.85 -20.89
N ARG A 47 -20.44 -8.04 -20.96
CA ARG A 47 -19.86 -9.28 -20.41
C ARG A 47 -18.57 -9.68 -21.12
N LEU A 48 -18.51 -9.56 -22.44
CA LEU A 48 -17.30 -9.85 -23.23
C LEU A 48 -16.14 -8.94 -22.83
N VAL A 49 -16.37 -7.62 -22.75
CA VAL A 49 -15.34 -6.66 -22.33
C VAL A 49 -14.83 -6.98 -20.92
N ARG A 50 -15.74 -7.23 -19.97
CA ARG A 50 -15.35 -7.61 -18.60
C ARG A 50 -14.52 -8.90 -18.60
N ASN A 51 -14.96 -9.92 -19.30
CA ASN A 51 -14.25 -11.20 -19.35
C ASN A 51 -12.87 -11.05 -20.01
N LEU A 52 -12.74 -10.24 -21.06
CA LEU A 52 -11.45 -9.94 -21.68
C LEU A 52 -10.52 -9.20 -20.73
N LEU A 53 -11.02 -8.20 -20.00
CA LEU A 53 -10.24 -7.49 -18.98
C LEU A 53 -9.80 -8.44 -17.85
N THR A 54 -10.70 -9.30 -17.37
CA THR A 54 -10.37 -10.31 -16.36
C THR A 54 -9.32 -11.29 -16.87
N ALA A 55 -9.47 -11.77 -18.11
CA ALA A 55 -8.49 -12.68 -18.73
C ALA A 55 -7.13 -12.01 -18.90
N LEU A 56 -7.09 -10.73 -19.29
CA LEU A 56 -5.85 -9.97 -19.44
C LEU A 56 -5.13 -9.81 -18.09
N VAL A 57 -5.85 -9.41 -17.04
CA VAL A 57 -5.30 -9.29 -15.68
C VAL A 57 -4.81 -10.64 -15.18
N PHE A 58 -5.60 -11.70 -15.36
CA PHE A 58 -5.25 -13.06 -14.94
C PHE A 58 -3.99 -13.56 -15.65
N LEU A 59 -3.90 -13.36 -16.97
CA LEU A 59 -2.72 -13.72 -17.74
C LEU A 59 -1.49 -12.89 -17.32
N GLY A 60 -1.69 -11.60 -17.03
CA GLY A 60 -0.68 -10.72 -16.46
C GLY A 60 -0.11 -11.28 -15.16
N VAL A 61 -0.99 -11.70 -14.24
CA VAL A 61 -0.60 -12.31 -12.95
C VAL A 61 0.14 -13.63 -13.10
N ILE A 62 -0.31 -14.52 -14.00
CA ILE A 62 0.41 -15.78 -14.25
C ILE A 62 1.80 -15.51 -14.81
N THR A 63 1.89 -14.65 -15.82
CA THR A 63 3.14 -14.36 -16.51
C THR A 63 4.15 -13.71 -15.55
N SER A 64 3.71 -12.73 -14.77
CA SER A 64 4.54 -12.08 -13.75
C SER A 64 4.88 -13.00 -12.57
N SER A 65 4.04 -13.97 -12.21
CA SER A 65 4.37 -14.92 -11.14
C SER A 65 5.50 -15.87 -11.53
N VAL A 66 5.63 -16.20 -12.82
CA VAL A 66 6.67 -17.12 -13.32
C VAL A 66 7.97 -16.37 -13.63
N TRP A 67 7.89 -15.18 -14.20
CA TRP A 67 9.08 -14.44 -14.69
C TRP A 67 9.26 -13.03 -14.13
N GLY A 68 8.27 -12.50 -13.43
CA GLY A 68 8.29 -11.14 -12.90
C GLY A 68 9.17 -10.99 -11.65
N GLU A 69 9.67 -9.78 -11.49
CA GLU A 69 10.28 -9.26 -10.26
C GLU A 69 9.27 -8.36 -9.52
N ASP A 70 9.56 -8.00 -8.25
CA ASP A 70 8.70 -7.16 -7.41
C ASP A 70 8.29 -5.81 -8.07
N ASP A 71 9.11 -5.31 -9.01
CA ASP A 71 8.83 -4.09 -9.80
C ASP A 71 7.59 -4.19 -10.71
N HIS A 72 7.10 -5.41 -10.98
CA HIS A 72 5.94 -5.67 -11.83
C HIS A 72 4.62 -5.71 -11.05
N PHE A 73 4.64 -5.24 -9.79
CA PHE A 73 3.44 -4.91 -9.04
C PHE A 73 2.52 -3.98 -9.88
N PRO A 74 1.18 -4.13 -9.84
CA PRO A 74 0.37 -4.98 -8.97
C PRO A 74 0.08 -6.38 -9.51
N PHE A 75 0.67 -6.76 -10.64
CA PHE A 75 0.38 -8.06 -11.25
C PHE A 75 1.30 -9.16 -10.75
N ALA A 76 2.54 -8.86 -10.34
CA ALA A 76 3.42 -9.83 -9.68
C ALA A 76 3.06 -9.99 -8.19
N PRO A 77 3.14 -11.22 -7.63
CA PRO A 77 3.14 -11.40 -6.18
C PRO A 77 4.44 -10.84 -5.59
N PHE A 78 4.39 -10.31 -4.37
CA PHE A 78 5.60 -9.94 -3.63
C PHE A 78 6.45 -11.19 -3.37
N ARG A 79 7.55 -11.36 -4.11
CA ARG A 79 8.42 -12.54 -4.05
C ARG A 79 9.04 -12.74 -2.68
N MET A 80 9.20 -11.64 -1.93
CA MET A 80 9.62 -11.65 -0.52
C MET A 80 8.79 -12.59 0.36
N TYR A 81 7.51 -12.85 0.02
CA TYR A 81 6.62 -13.69 0.83
C TYR A 81 6.27 -15.04 0.19
N SER A 82 6.60 -15.24 -1.09
CA SER A 82 6.20 -16.44 -1.84
C SER A 82 7.37 -17.37 -2.18
N THR A 83 8.61 -16.93 -1.99
CA THR A 83 9.81 -17.71 -2.32
C THR A 83 10.84 -17.68 -1.19
N THR A 84 11.67 -18.72 -1.10
CA THR A 84 12.80 -18.78 -0.17
C THR A 84 14.06 -18.29 -0.87
N THR A 85 14.78 -17.37 -0.25
CA THR A 85 16.09 -16.91 -0.73
C THR A 85 17.16 -17.98 -0.50
N SER A 86 18.16 -18.04 -1.38
CA SER A 86 19.34 -18.88 -1.18
C SER A 86 19.92 -18.70 0.24
N PRO A 87 20.20 -19.79 0.99
CA PRO A 87 20.82 -19.70 2.30
C PRO A 87 22.31 -19.30 2.22
N SER A 88 22.89 -19.32 1.02
CA SER A 88 24.22 -18.82 0.73
C SER A 88 24.13 -17.47 0.02
N GLY A 89 24.92 -16.49 0.47
CA GLY A 89 24.84 -15.12 -0.01
C GLY A 89 25.60 -14.15 0.89
N THR A 90 25.22 -12.88 0.85
CA THR A 90 25.89 -11.82 1.61
C THR A 90 24.87 -11.00 2.38
N VAL A 91 25.16 -10.69 3.64
CA VAL A 91 24.38 -9.78 4.48
C VAL A 91 25.23 -8.54 4.76
N THR A 92 24.65 -7.36 4.53
CA THR A 92 25.35 -6.09 4.74
C THR A 92 24.75 -5.34 5.92
N MET A 93 25.62 -4.77 6.75
CA MET A 93 25.26 -3.99 7.94
C MET A 93 26.06 -2.69 7.94
N PRO A 94 25.42 -1.53 7.74
CA PRO A 94 26.09 -0.25 7.79
C PRO A 94 26.33 0.19 9.24
N HIS A 95 27.50 0.73 9.51
CA HIS A 95 27.83 1.40 10.76
C HIS A 95 28.70 2.62 10.46
N PHE A 96 28.99 3.43 11.47
CA PHE A 96 29.83 4.61 11.31
C PHE A 96 31.08 4.53 12.17
N GLU A 97 32.20 4.94 11.62
CA GLU A 97 33.42 5.21 12.38
C GLU A 97 33.65 6.71 12.44
N ALA A 98 34.05 7.23 13.59
CA ALA A 98 34.30 8.64 13.78
C ALA A 98 35.61 8.89 14.51
N VAL A 99 36.20 10.05 14.25
CA VAL A 99 37.32 10.59 15.02
C VAL A 99 36.88 11.93 15.59
N THR A 100 37.01 12.13 16.91
CA THR A 100 36.71 13.40 17.56
C THR A 100 37.79 14.43 17.29
N VAL A 101 37.50 15.70 17.54
CA VAL A 101 38.52 16.78 17.50
C VAL A 101 39.65 16.59 18.52
N SER A 102 39.44 15.79 19.57
CA SER A 102 40.48 15.39 20.53
C SER A 102 41.31 14.18 20.05
N GLY A 103 41.00 13.61 18.89
CA GLY A 103 41.68 12.46 18.31
C GLY A 103 41.16 11.10 18.79
N ALA A 104 40.08 11.04 19.58
CA ALA A 104 39.49 9.79 20.03
C ALA A 104 38.73 9.12 18.88
N ARG A 105 38.91 7.81 18.71
CA ARG A 105 38.16 7.00 17.74
C ARG A 105 36.90 6.44 18.40
N LEU A 106 35.79 6.49 17.67
CA LEU A 106 34.48 6.03 18.10
C LEU A 106 33.88 5.18 17.00
N GLU A 107 33.26 4.07 17.37
CA GLU A 107 32.29 3.38 16.53
C GLU A 107 30.91 3.88 16.95
N LEU A 108 30.08 4.24 15.97
CA LEU A 108 28.77 4.82 16.15
C LEU A 108 27.76 3.96 15.40
N GLU A 109 26.70 3.57 16.10
CA GLU A 109 25.55 2.92 15.48
C GLU A 109 24.72 3.96 14.71
N THR A 110 23.87 3.49 13.79
CA THR A 110 23.04 4.41 13.00
C THR A 110 22.14 5.30 13.87
N GLU A 111 21.71 4.77 15.02
CA GLU A 111 20.87 5.38 16.02
C GLU A 111 21.58 6.51 16.79
N ASP A 112 22.91 6.46 16.94
CA ASP A 112 23.70 7.50 17.60
C ASP A 112 23.69 8.82 16.80
N LEU A 113 23.48 8.70 15.49
CA LEU A 113 23.29 9.80 14.54
C LEU A 113 21.80 10.15 14.32
N GLY A 114 20.89 9.47 15.03
CA GLY A 114 19.45 9.68 14.92
C GLY A 114 18.83 9.09 13.65
N LEU A 115 19.52 8.15 13.00
CA LEU A 115 19.04 7.47 11.79
C LEU A 115 18.58 6.05 12.14
N ARG A 116 17.74 5.48 11.27
CA ARG A 116 17.44 4.05 11.29
C ARG A 116 18.33 3.33 10.29
N THR A 117 18.73 2.10 10.59
CA THR A 117 19.52 1.26 9.67
C THR A 117 18.88 1.15 8.28
N ALA A 118 17.56 1.00 8.21
CA ALA A 118 16.82 0.90 6.94
C ALA A 118 16.91 2.18 6.08
N GLU A 119 16.96 3.36 6.71
CA GLU A 119 17.13 4.64 6.02
C GLU A 119 18.55 4.75 5.46
N VAL A 120 19.55 4.38 6.26
CA VAL A 120 20.96 4.37 5.85
C VAL A 120 21.15 3.41 4.67
N LEU A 121 20.63 2.18 4.77
CA LEU A 121 20.64 1.20 3.68
C LEU A 121 19.99 1.74 2.40
N GLY A 122 18.80 2.36 2.50
CA GLY A 122 18.10 2.96 1.37
C GLY A 122 18.83 4.14 0.73
N LEU A 123 19.81 4.74 1.43
CA LEU A 123 20.57 5.89 0.99
C LEU A 123 22.04 5.59 0.66
N MET A 124 22.47 4.32 0.65
CA MET A 124 23.88 3.93 0.39
C MET A 124 24.47 4.60 -0.86
N ASP A 125 23.77 4.49 -2.01
CA ASP A 125 24.25 5.09 -3.26
C ASP A 125 24.24 6.62 -3.25
N ARG A 126 23.43 7.22 -2.40
CA ARG A 126 23.44 8.67 -2.20
C ARG A 126 24.64 9.09 -1.36
N PHE A 127 24.96 8.36 -0.29
CA PHE A 127 26.17 8.63 0.51
C PHE A 127 27.44 8.46 -0.31
N ARG A 128 27.51 7.46 -1.19
CA ARG A 128 28.63 7.29 -2.14
C ARG A 128 28.80 8.49 -3.07
N ARG A 129 27.70 9.00 -3.63
CA ARG A 129 27.73 10.13 -4.58
C ARG A 129 27.87 11.50 -3.92
N GLU A 130 27.36 11.66 -2.70
CA GLU A 130 27.33 12.92 -1.97
C GLU A 130 27.99 12.80 -0.58
N PRO A 131 29.33 12.66 -0.47
CA PRO A 131 30.02 12.56 0.83
C PRO A 131 29.79 13.75 1.77
N ALA A 132 29.39 14.90 1.21
CA ALA A 132 29.01 16.09 1.99
C ALA A 132 27.79 15.89 2.90
N LEU A 133 27.01 14.81 2.72
CA LEU A 133 25.95 14.42 3.65
C LEU A 133 26.50 14.00 5.02
N LEU A 134 27.65 13.32 5.06
CA LEU A 134 28.30 12.94 6.31
C LEU A 134 28.71 14.17 7.14
N ARG A 135 29.14 15.25 6.48
CA ARG A 135 29.42 16.53 7.16
C ARG A 135 28.21 17.03 7.95
N ARG A 136 27.01 16.94 7.37
CA ARG A 136 25.78 17.40 8.03
C ARG A 136 25.46 16.54 9.24
N LEU A 137 25.59 15.21 9.12
CA LEU A 137 25.41 14.29 10.24
C LEU A 137 26.41 14.56 11.37
N ALA A 138 27.68 14.76 11.03
CA ALA A 138 28.72 15.08 12.01
C ALA A 138 28.45 16.39 12.75
N GLN A 139 27.99 17.43 12.03
CA GLN A 139 27.61 18.71 12.62
C GLN A 139 26.39 18.58 13.54
N THR A 140 25.38 17.80 13.13
CA THR A 140 24.19 17.56 13.95
C THR A 140 24.52 16.76 15.20
N HIS A 141 25.38 15.73 15.12
CA HIS A 141 25.77 14.91 16.27
C HIS A 141 26.33 15.75 17.42
N GLY A 142 27.22 16.69 17.13
CA GLY A 142 27.77 17.62 18.14
C GLY A 142 26.74 18.63 18.68
N ALA A 143 25.65 18.89 17.96
CA ALA A 143 24.61 19.83 18.38
C ALA A 143 23.50 19.19 19.22
N THR A 144 23.32 17.86 19.17
CA THR A 144 22.23 17.15 19.87
C THR A 144 22.41 17.05 21.39
N GLY A 145 23.59 17.41 21.93
CA GLY A 145 23.75 17.54 23.37
C GLY A 145 25.12 18.09 23.78
N PRO A 146 25.20 18.90 24.86
CA PRO A 146 26.44 19.55 25.30
C PRO A 146 27.56 18.57 25.73
N ALA A 147 27.24 17.29 25.93
CA ALA A 147 28.21 16.25 26.27
C ALA A 147 28.76 15.48 25.05
N ARG A 148 28.22 15.69 23.84
CA ARG A 148 28.71 14.99 22.64
C ARG A 148 29.95 15.66 22.08
N SER A 149 30.96 14.86 21.79
CA SER A 149 32.20 15.35 21.21
C SER A 149 31.97 15.79 19.77
N ARG A 150 32.57 16.93 19.39
CA ARG A 150 32.64 17.32 17.98
C ARG A 150 33.50 16.32 17.20
N LEU A 151 33.03 15.95 16.02
CA LEU A 151 33.71 15.01 15.14
C LEU A 151 34.60 15.77 14.13
N ALA A 152 35.85 15.32 14.00
CA ALA A 152 36.80 15.75 12.98
C ALA A 152 36.75 14.85 11.73
N GLU A 153 36.39 13.58 11.88
CA GLU A 153 36.16 12.64 10.79
C GLU A 153 34.90 11.82 11.06
N LEU A 154 34.16 11.52 10.00
CA LEU A 154 33.05 10.57 10.01
C LEU A 154 33.13 9.73 8.72
N SER A 155 33.15 8.42 8.89
CA SER A 155 33.21 7.42 7.83
C SER A 155 31.96 6.56 7.92
N LEU A 156 31.31 6.34 6.79
CA LEU A 156 30.26 5.34 6.65
C LEU A 156 30.91 4.05 6.16
N VAL A 157 30.77 2.99 6.95
CA VAL A 157 31.36 1.68 6.67
C VAL A 157 30.24 0.67 6.45
N GLN A 158 30.43 -0.21 5.48
CA GLN A 158 29.55 -1.33 5.22
C GLN A 158 30.26 -2.62 5.64
N GLY A 159 29.79 -3.22 6.73
CA GLY A 159 30.18 -4.57 7.13
C GLY A 159 29.47 -5.59 6.23
N ILE A 160 30.21 -6.59 5.77
CA ILE A 160 29.79 -7.57 4.77
C ILE A 160 30.05 -8.98 5.34
N HIS A 161 28.98 -9.64 5.76
CA HIS A 161 29.02 -11.04 6.19
C HIS A 161 28.71 -11.95 5.01
N SER A 162 29.64 -12.84 4.65
CA SER A 162 29.34 -13.92 3.71
C SER A 162 28.67 -15.08 4.45
N LEU A 163 27.68 -15.70 3.80
CA LEU A 163 26.94 -16.84 4.29
C LEU A 163 27.15 -18.04 3.35
N ARG A 164 27.37 -19.20 3.96
CA ARG A 164 27.39 -20.50 3.29
C ARG A 164 26.44 -21.43 4.04
N ASP A 165 25.43 -21.92 3.33
CA ASP A 165 24.41 -22.83 3.87
C ASP A 165 23.76 -22.29 5.16
N GLY A 166 23.48 -20.99 5.18
CA GLY A 166 22.83 -20.28 6.29
C GLY A 166 23.75 -19.98 7.47
N ARG A 167 25.06 -20.21 7.35
CA ARG A 167 26.05 -19.93 8.39
C ARG A 167 27.06 -18.87 7.95
N PRO A 168 27.56 -18.01 8.86
CA PRO A 168 28.66 -17.10 8.57
C PRO A 168 29.91 -17.85 8.06
N ASP A 169 30.45 -17.43 6.92
CA ASP A 169 31.64 -17.98 6.24
C ASP A 169 32.79 -16.96 6.24
N GLY A 170 32.50 -15.68 6.47
CA GLY A 170 33.50 -14.60 6.44
C GLY A 170 32.92 -13.24 6.78
N TYR A 171 33.82 -12.29 7.02
CA TYR A 171 33.51 -10.89 7.28
C TYR A 171 34.53 -9.99 6.57
N SER A 172 34.05 -8.90 6.00
CA SER A 172 34.88 -7.85 5.41
C SER A 172 34.18 -6.50 5.53
N GLU A 173 34.93 -5.42 5.40
CA GLU A 173 34.39 -4.05 5.48
C GLU A 173 34.77 -3.26 4.24
N GLU A 174 33.84 -2.41 3.81
CA GLU A 174 34.06 -1.43 2.75
C GLU A 174 33.73 -0.03 3.29
N ILE A 175 34.67 0.91 3.12
CA ILE A 175 34.37 2.32 3.39
C ILE A 175 33.55 2.87 2.23
N VAL A 176 32.30 3.18 2.50
CA VAL A 176 31.32 3.69 1.52
C VAL A 176 31.58 5.15 1.21
N SER A 177 31.81 5.97 2.23
CA SER A 177 32.21 7.38 2.06
C SER A 177 32.84 7.93 3.35
N VAL A 178 33.63 9.00 3.20
CA VAL A 178 34.31 9.66 4.31
C VAL A 178 34.15 11.16 4.20
N TRP A 179 33.93 11.82 5.34
CA TRP A 179 34.09 13.25 5.50
C TRP A 179 35.19 13.54 6.54
N ARG A 180 36.02 14.56 6.27
CA ARG A 180 37.03 15.10 7.18
C ARG A 180 36.91 16.61 7.29
N GLU A 181 37.05 17.15 8.50
CA GLU A 181 37.26 18.57 8.76
C GLU A 181 38.65 18.94 8.20
N ARG A 182 38.67 19.88 7.24
CA ARG A 182 39.92 20.40 6.64
C ARG A 182 40.48 21.54 7.47
#